data_AF-A0A7V2K780-F1
#
_entry.id   AF-A0A7V2K780-F1
#
_cell.length_a   1.000
_cell.length_b   1.000
_cell.length_c   1.000
_cell.angle_alpha   90.00
_cell.angle_beta   90.00
_cell.angle_gamma   90.00
#
_symmetry.space_group_name_H-M   'P 1'
#
loop_
_entity.id
_entity.type
_entity.pdbx_description
1 polymer ?
#
loop_
_entity_poly.entity_id
_entity_poly.type
_entity_poly.pdbx_seq_one_letter_code
_entity_poly.pdbx_strand_id
1 'polypeptide(L)'
;MALRSIKVMRPLYIKKILRNMVPLPFTEKLLSFSKKRSTGDLGERIACKFLRRKGLVILERNFRIRGGEIDIIAQEGDVTVFIEVKTRISSSFGAPGESIDKTKIKTLRKTALFYLKRKGKPFQARFDAINIYLQPNQKLKSLEWIKNAFPFQE
;
A
#
# COMPACT_ATOMS: atom_id res chain seq x y z
N MET A 1 -30.26 -25.84 9.52
CA MET A 1 -31.21 -25.03 8.71
C MET A 1 -31.94 -24.11 9.68
N ALA A 2 -31.96 -22.78 9.61
CA ALA A 2 -31.68 -21.83 8.56
C ALA A 2 -31.08 -20.54 9.17
N LEU A 3 -30.10 -19.96 8.46
CA LEU A 3 -29.54 -18.63 8.71
C LEU A 3 -30.54 -17.55 8.29
N ARG A 4 -30.91 -16.63 9.18
CA ARG A 4 -31.59 -15.37 8.81
C ARG A 4 -31.02 -14.16 9.57
N SER A 5 -30.26 -13.38 8.81
CA SER A 5 -30.30 -11.90 8.78
C SER A 5 -29.77 -11.10 9.97
N ILE A 6 -28.46 -10.82 9.97
CA ILE A 6 -27.89 -9.66 10.68
C ILE A 6 -28.34 -8.39 9.95
N LYS A 7 -29.31 -7.70 10.56
CA LYS A 7 -29.85 -6.41 10.13
C LYS A 7 -28.84 -5.33 10.56
N VAL A 8 -28.24 -4.64 9.59
CA VAL A 8 -27.35 -3.49 9.82
C VAL A 8 -28.13 -2.42 10.62
N MET A 9 -27.67 -2.14 11.83
CA MET A 9 -28.26 -1.12 12.71
C MET A 9 -27.88 0.29 12.20
N ARG A 10 -28.88 1.17 12.06
CA ARG A 10 -28.75 2.49 11.41
C ARG A 10 -28.06 3.54 12.33
N PRO A 11 -27.39 4.57 11.78
CA PRO A 11 -26.46 5.47 12.49
C PRO A 11 -27.08 6.46 13.50
N LEU A 12 -28.40 6.49 13.65
CA LEU A 12 -29.09 7.57 14.38
C LEU A 12 -29.04 7.41 15.92
N TYR A 13 -28.76 6.20 16.43
CA TYR A 13 -28.81 5.91 17.87
C TYR A 13 -27.59 6.42 18.66
N ILE A 14 -26.47 6.70 17.99
CA ILE A 14 -25.23 7.18 18.64
C ILE A 14 -25.35 8.65 19.08
N LYS A 15 -26.15 9.47 18.37
CA LYS A 15 -26.30 10.91 18.68
C LYS A 15 -27.04 11.19 19.99
N LYS A 16 -27.86 10.24 20.50
CA LYS A 16 -28.68 10.47 21.70
C LYS A 16 -27.92 10.28 23.01
N ILE A 17 -26.83 9.50 23.00
CA ILE A 17 -26.01 9.21 24.20
C ILE A 17 -25.03 10.36 24.50
N LEU A 18 -24.68 11.18 23.50
CA LEU A 18 -23.66 12.23 23.63
C LEU A 18 -24.18 13.59 24.16
N ARG A 19 -25.45 13.69 24.57
CA ARG A 19 -26.08 14.99 24.87
C ARG A 19 -25.94 15.50 26.31
N ASN A 20 -25.44 14.69 27.26
CA ASN A 20 -25.50 15.02 28.69
C ASN A 20 -24.16 14.94 29.46
N MET A 21 -23.01 15.25 28.85
CA MET A 21 -21.78 15.51 29.64
C MET A 21 -21.06 16.76 29.13
N VAL A 22 -20.79 17.65 30.10
CA VAL A 22 -20.17 18.99 30.04
C VAL A 22 -18.82 19.02 29.27
N PRO A 23 -18.43 20.14 28.63
CA PRO A 23 -17.30 20.16 27.69
C PRO A 23 -15.97 20.49 28.38
N LEU A 24 -14.90 19.75 28.04
CA LEU A 24 -13.50 20.13 28.26
C LEU A 24 -12.65 19.73 27.03
N PRO A 25 -11.58 20.49 26.71
CA PRO A 25 -10.95 20.49 25.40
C PRO A 25 -10.02 19.27 25.25
N PHE A 26 -10.58 18.17 24.75
CA PHE A 26 -9.81 16.98 24.38
C PHE A 26 -10.27 16.46 23.02
N THR A 27 -10.21 17.31 22.00
CA THR A 27 -10.72 17.02 20.64
C THR A 27 -9.63 16.96 19.57
N GLU A 28 -8.38 16.62 19.92
CA GLU A 28 -7.36 16.29 18.90
C GLU A 28 -6.77 14.89 19.04
N LYS A 29 -6.88 14.23 20.20
CA LYS A 29 -6.22 12.94 20.45
C LYS A 29 -7.13 11.70 20.33
N LEU A 30 -8.34 11.86 19.81
CA LEU A 30 -9.33 10.78 19.61
C LEU A 30 -9.75 10.57 18.13
N LEU A 31 -8.97 11.09 17.17
CA LEU A 31 -9.09 10.74 15.74
C LEU A 31 -8.14 9.60 15.32
N SER A 32 -7.68 8.83 16.31
CA SER A 32 -7.07 7.51 16.09
C SER A 32 -8.09 6.45 16.53
N PHE A 33 -8.46 5.57 15.58
CA PHE A 33 -9.25 4.33 15.69
C PHE A 33 -10.61 4.28 14.97
N SER A 34 -10.55 4.14 13.65
CA SER A 34 -11.02 2.90 13.02
C SER A 34 -10.26 2.71 11.72
N LYS A 35 -9.18 1.91 11.76
CA LYS A 35 -8.45 1.51 10.56
C LYS A 35 -9.35 0.56 9.77
N LYS A 36 -10.35 1.10 9.04
CA LYS A 36 -10.79 0.50 7.78
C LYS A 36 -9.48 0.19 7.05
N ARG A 37 -9.17 -1.07 6.79
CA ARG A 37 -8.01 -1.43 5.96
C ARG A 37 -8.16 -0.58 4.70
N SER A 38 -7.27 0.40 4.57
CA SER A 38 -7.31 1.30 3.42
C SER A 38 -7.19 0.42 2.17
N THR A 39 -7.78 0.85 1.06
CA THR A 39 -7.64 0.14 -0.21
C THR A 39 -6.15 -0.13 -0.54
N GLY A 40 -5.24 0.77 -0.14
CA GLY A 40 -3.80 0.59 -0.20
C GLY A 40 -3.29 -0.61 0.61
N ASP A 41 -3.65 -0.73 1.89
CA ASP A 41 -3.25 -1.86 2.75
C ASP A 41 -3.72 -3.22 2.18
N LEU A 42 -4.86 -3.26 1.48
CA LEU A 42 -5.31 -4.46 0.79
C LEU A 42 -4.44 -4.78 -0.42
N GLY A 43 -4.16 -3.78 -1.26
CA GLY A 43 -3.27 -3.95 -2.40
C GLY A 43 -1.88 -4.43 -1.99
N GLU A 44 -1.25 -3.77 -1.02
CA GLU A 44 0.10 -4.13 -0.57
C GLU A 44 0.17 -5.59 -0.06
N ARG A 45 -0.87 -6.06 0.64
CA ARG A 45 -0.98 -7.47 1.06
C ARG A 45 -1.10 -8.43 -0.12
N ILE A 46 -1.89 -8.06 -1.13
CA ILE A 46 -2.04 -8.85 -2.37
C ILE A 46 -0.69 -8.90 -3.11
N ALA A 47 0.00 -7.77 -3.26
CA ALA A 47 1.32 -7.68 -3.86
C ALA A 47 2.34 -8.56 -3.12
N CYS A 48 2.43 -8.47 -1.80
CA CYS A 48 3.32 -9.32 -1.00
C CYS A 48 3.05 -10.82 -1.22
N LYS A 49 1.77 -11.22 -1.26
CA LYS A 49 1.39 -12.62 -1.49
C LYS A 49 1.77 -13.07 -2.90
N PHE A 50 1.59 -12.21 -3.90
CA PHE A 50 1.98 -12.47 -5.28
C PHE A 50 3.50 -12.61 -5.42
N LEU A 51 4.27 -11.66 -4.88
CA LEU A 51 5.74 -11.64 -4.91
C LEU A 51 6.34 -12.90 -4.26
N ARG A 52 5.84 -13.30 -3.09
CA ARG A 52 6.27 -14.54 -2.42
C ARG A 52 6.02 -15.79 -3.29
N ARG A 53 4.87 -15.87 -3.94
CA ARG A 53 4.56 -16.97 -4.88
C ARG A 53 5.45 -16.96 -6.13
N LYS A 54 6.03 -15.81 -6.48
CA LYS A 54 7.02 -15.66 -7.54
C LYS A 54 8.47 -15.87 -7.07
N GLY A 55 8.67 -16.31 -5.82
CA GLY A 55 9.99 -16.65 -5.28
C GLY A 55 10.73 -15.48 -4.61
N LEU A 56 10.11 -14.31 -4.49
CA LEU A 56 10.75 -13.16 -3.86
C LEU A 56 10.59 -13.22 -2.33
N VAL A 57 11.67 -12.88 -1.62
CA VAL A 57 11.66 -12.73 -0.16
C VAL A 57 11.32 -11.28 0.18
N ILE A 58 10.25 -11.06 0.95
CA ILE A 58 9.89 -9.72 1.42
C ILE A 58 10.80 -9.34 2.58
N LEU A 59 11.59 -8.27 2.41
CA LEU A 59 12.51 -7.75 3.42
C LEU A 59 11.84 -6.72 4.33
N GLU A 60 11.10 -5.77 3.75
CA GLU A 60 10.46 -4.68 4.48
C GLU A 60 9.21 -4.17 3.75
N ARG A 61 8.32 -3.50 4.48
CA ARG A 61 7.06 -2.94 3.97
C ARG A 61 6.87 -1.54 4.55
N ASN A 62 6.29 -0.62 3.79
CA ASN A 62 6.09 0.78 4.18
C ASN A 62 7.37 1.44 4.73
N PHE A 63 8.49 1.28 4.03
CA PHE A 63 9.77 1.87 4.45
C PHE A 63 9.76 3.38 4.19
N ARG A 64 10.09 4.17 5.21
CA ARG A 64 9.97 5.64 5.16
C ARG A 64 11.24 6.32 5.64
N ILE A 65 11.55 7.44 4.98
CA ILE A 65 12.54 8.43 5.40
C ILE A 65 11.90 9.82 5.34
N ARG A 66 12.59 10.85 5.84
CA ARG A 66 12.14 12.23 5.64
C ARG A 66 12.11 12.54 4.14
N GLY A 67 10.90 12.74 3.62
CA GLY A 67 10.66 13.10 2.22
C GLY A 67 10.64 11.93 1.24
N GLY A 68 10.48 10.68 1.70
CA GLY A 68 10.36 9.54 0.79
C GLY A 68 9.83 8.26 1.42
N GLU A 69 9.21 7.42 0.59
CA GLU A 69 8.56 6.17 0.98
C GLU A 69 8.71 5.12 -0.13
N ILE A 70 8.85 3.86 0.27
CA ILE A 70 8.81 2.68 -0.60
C ILE A 70 7.84 1.66 0.02
N ASP A 71 6.85 1.23 -0.77
CA ASP A 71 5.77 0.36 -0.27
C ASP A 71 6.28 -1.04 0.11
N ILE A 72 7.10 -1.66 -0.75
CA ILE A 72 7.64 -3.00 -0.52
C ILE A 72 9.12 -3.03 -0.92
N ILE A 73 9.95 -3.65 -0.09
CA ILE A 73 11.34 -3.99 -0.40
C ILE A 73 11.46 -5.49 -0.34
N ALA A 74 11.98 -6.09 -1.41
CA ALA A 74 12.11 -7.53 -1.56
C ALA A 74 13.50 -7.92 -2.10
N GLN A 75 13.78 -9.21 -2.10
CA GLN A 75 15.01 -9.81 -2.60
C GLN A 75 14.68 -10.87 -3.66
N GLU A 76 15.35 -10.82 -4.82
CA GLU A 76 15.34 -11.84 -5.87
C GLU A 76 16.80 -12.22 -6.16
N GLY A 77 17.28 -13.37 -5.67
CA GLY A 77 18.71 -13.70 -5.70
C GLY A 77 19.54 -12.65 -4.96
N ASP A 78 20.53 -12.07 -5.63
CA ASP A 78 21.38 -10.98 -5.08
C ASP A 78 20.81 -9.58 -5.33
N VAL A 79 19.71 -9.46 -6.07
CA VAL A 79 19.09 -8.17 -6.42
C VAL A 79 18.10 -7.71 -5.35
N THR A 80 18.32 -6.50 -4.82
CA THR A 80 17.32 -5.81 -3.99
C THR A 80 16.27 -5.16 -4.90
N VAL A 81 15.00 -5.51 -4.70
CA VAL A 81 13.88 -5.02 -5.51
C VAL A 81 13.07 -4.03 -4.68
N PHE A 82 12.95 -2.80 -5.18
CA PHE A 82 12.11 -1.76 -4.59
C PHE A 82 10.82 -1.67 -5.39
N ILE A 83 9.67 -1.83 -4.74
CA ILE A 83 8.38 -1.94 -5.42
C ILE A 83 7.42 -0.86 -4.94
N GLU A 84 6.87 -0.09 -5.88
CA GLU A 84 5.70 0.78 -5.69
C GLU A 84 4.42 -0.02 -6.02
N VAL A 85 3.40 0.10 -5.17
CA VAL A 85 2.11 -0.58 -5.33
C VAL A 85 1.01 0.44 -5.56
N LYS A 86 0.41 0.41 -6.75
CA LYS A 86 -0.77 1.23 -7.07
C LYS A 86 -2.02 0.38 -7.03
N THR A 87 -2.97 0.71 -6.16
CA THR A 87 -4.25 0.02 -6.06
C THR A 87 -5.37 0.89 -6.63
N ARG A 88 -6.14 0.35 -7.57
CA ARG A 88 -7.26 1.02 -8.22
C ARG A 88 -8.53 0.21 -8.01
N ILE A 89 -9.63 0.89 -7.69
CA ILE A 89 -10.97 0.29 -7.72
C ILE A 89 -11.60 0.75 -9.03
N SER A 90 -11.98 -0.19 -9.90
CA SER A 90 -12.67 0.13 -11.14
C SER A 90 -13.72 -0.92 -11.49
N SER A 91 -14.87 -0.46 -11.99
CA SER A 91 -15.89 -1.29 -12.61
C SER A 91 -15.55 -1.62 -14.07
N SER A 92 -14.78 -0.77 -14.77
CA SER A 92 -14.43 -0.89 -16.18
C SER A 92 -13.07 -1.59 -16.42
N PHE A 93 -12.85 -2.10 -17.63
CA PHE A 93 -11.56 -2.67 -18.05
C PHE A 93 -10.56 -1.56 -18.38
N GLY A 94 -9.32 -1.69 -17.86
CA GLY A 94 -8.10 -1.03 -18.33
C GLY A 94 -8.10 0.50 -18.34
N ALA A 95 -7.47 1.11 -17.33
CA ALA A 95 -6.85 2.42 -17.53
C ALA A 95 -5.38 2.17 -17.96
N PRO A 96 -4.85 2.89 -18.96
CA PRO A 96 -3.47 2.72 -19.39
C PRO A 96 -2.49 2.90 -18.23
N GLY A 97 -1.37 2.17 -18.29
CA GLY A 97 -0.30 2.23 -17.32
C GLY A 97 0.18 3.66 -17.13
N GLU A 98 0.02 4.18 -15.92
CA GLU A 98 0.45 5.53 -15.58
C GLU A 98 1.94 5.48 -15.25
N SER A 99 2.76 6.06 -16.12
CA SER A 99 4.19 6.22 -15.91
C SER A 99 4.47 6.89 -14.56
N ILE A 100 5.53 6.45 -13.88
CA ILE A 100 5.97 7.07 -12.62
C ILE A 100 6.57 8.42 -12.96
N ASP A 101 6.03 9.50 -12.37
CA ASP A 101 6.53 10.85 -12.61
C ASP A 101 8.00 11.02 -12.17
N LYS A 102 8.74 11.90 -12.85
CA LYS A 102 10.15 12.22 -12.59
C LYS A 102 10.40 12.61 -11.14
N THR A 103 9.47 13.34 -10.52
CA THR A 103 9.57 13.74 -9.11
C THR A 103 9.56 12.52 -8.19
N LYS A 104 8.63 11.58 -8.45
CA LYS A 104 8.50 10.33 -7.69
C LYS A 104 9.72 9.43 -7.91
N ILE A 105 10.25 9.35 -9.13
CA ILE A 105 11.49 8.60 -9.42
C ILE A 105 12.66 9.11 -8.57
N LYS A 106 12.88 10.44 -8.51
CA LYS A 106 13.94 11.04 -7.69
C LYS A 106 13.78 10.67 -6.21
N THR A 107 12.56 10.75 -5.69
CA THR A 107 12.26 10.38 -4.30
C THR A 107 12.50 8.89 -4.02
N LEU A 108 12.09 8.00 -4.93
CA LEU A 108 12.29 6.56 -4.80
C LEU A 108 13.78 6.20 -4.83
N ARG A 109 14.56 6.80 -5.75
CA ARG A 109 16.02 6.61 -5.81
C ARG A 109 16.72 7.05 -4.53
N LYS A 110 16.40 8.25 -4.02
CA LYS A 110 16.94 8.73 -2.74
C LYS A 110 16.62 7.79 -1.59
N THR A 111 15.37 7.30 -1.53
CA THR A 111 14.92 6.40 -0.46
C THR A 111 15.58 5.03 -0.53
N ALA A 112 15.71 4.48 -1.73
CA ALA A 112 16.41 3.23 -2.00
C ALA A 112 17.90 3.34 -1.65
N LEU A 113 18.57 4.42 -2.07
CA LEU A 113 19.97 4.66 -1.77
C LEU A 113 20.23 4.71 -0.25
N PHE A 114 19.35 5.40 0.48
CA PHE A 114 19.42 5.42 1.94
C PHE A 114 19.23 4.02 2.54
N TYR A 115 18.26 3.25 2.04
CA TYR A 115 18.03 1.88 2.49
C TYR A 115 19.27 0.98 2.29
N LEU A 116 19.83 0.98 1.08
CA LEU A 116 20.99 0.15 0.73
C LEU A 116 22.19 0.47 1.62
N LYS A 117 22.52 1.76 1.78
CA LYS A 117 23.59 2.23 2.66
C LYS A 117 23.35 1.82 4.11
N ARG A 118 22.14 2.03 4.63
CA ARG A 118 21.77 1.69 6.01
C ARG A 118 21.86 0.19 6.29
N LYS A 119 21.58 -0.65 5.30
CA LYS A 119 21.56 -2.12 5.43
C LYS A 119 22.87 -2.79 4.97
N GLY A 120 23.86 -2.04 4.49
CA GLY A 120 25.10 -2.59 3.92
C GLY A 120 24.86 -3.50 2.71
N LYS A 121 23.80 -3.23 1.94
CA LYS A 121 23.42 -4.04 0.77
C LYS A 121 24.19 -3.57 -0.47
N PRO A 122 24.49 -4.47 -1.42
CA PRO A 122 25.10 -4.08 -2.69
C PRO A 122 24.17 -3.14 -3.47
N PHE A 123 24.75 -2.33 -4.36
CA PHE A 123 24.02 -1.43 -5.25
C PHE A 123 23.35 -2.16 -6.43
N GLN A 124 23.31 -3.49 -6.38
CA GLN A 124 22.56 -4.32 -7.31
C GLN A 124 21.06 -4.26 -6.95
N ALA A 125 20.39 -3.25 -7.50
CA ALA A 125 18.99 -3.01 -7.23
C ALA A 125 18.20 -2.66 -8.48
N ARG A 126 16.89 -2.88 -8.42
CA ARG A 126 15.95 -2.42 -9.45
C ARG A 126 14.67 -1.89 -8.84
N PHE A 127 13.94 -1.11 -9.63
CA PHE A 127 12.62 -0.62 -9.29
C PHE A 127 11.56 -1.35 -10.10
N ASP A 128 10.61 -1.95 -9.41
CA ASP A 128 9.43 -2.57 -10.01
C ASP A 128 8.18 -1.78 -9.63
N ALA A 129 7.10 -1.96 -10.40
CA ALA A 129 5.78 -1.45 -10.06
C ALA A 129 4.75 -2.59 -10.11
N ILE A 130 3.81 -2.59 -9.17
CA ILE A 130 2.67 -3.51 -9.19
C ILE A 130 1.38 -2.70 -9.23
N ASN A 131 0.61 -2.87 -10.31
CA ASN A 131 -0.73 -2.32 -10.43
C ASN A 131 -1.75 -3.39 -10.00
N ILE A 132 -2.60 -3.05 -9.04
CA ILE A 132 -3.65 -3.93 -8.52
C ILE A 132 -5.00 -3.32 -8.87
N TYR A 133 -5.78 -4.07 -9.64
CA TYR A 133 -7.12 -3.67 -10.02
C TYR A 133 -8.11 -4.48 -9.20
N LEU A 134 -8.90 -3.79 -8.39
CA LEU A 134 -9.96 -4.36 -7.58
C LEU A 134 -11.32 -4.01 -8.17
N GLN A 135 -12.27 -4.93 -8.05
CA GLN A 135 -13.68 -4.64 -8.24
C GLN A 135 -14.21 -3.77 -7.07
N PRO A 136 -15.38 -3.12 -7.20
CA PRO A 136 -16.01 -2.36 -6.10
C PRO A 136 -16.22 -3.17 -4.82
N ASN A 137 -16.40 -4.49 -4.93
CA ASN A 137 -16.49 -5.43 -3.79
C ASN A 137 -15.11 -5.84 -3.20
N GLN A 138 -14.04 -5.16 -3.60
CA GLN A 138 -12.64 -5.40 -3.20
C GLN A 138 -12.06 -6.77 -3.61
N LYS A 139 -12.73 -7.53 -4.48
CA LYS A 139 -12.13 -8.73 -5.08
C LYS A 139 -11.09 -8.33 -6.11
N LEU A 140 -9.99 -9.09 -6.16
CA LEU A 140 -8.95 -8.92 -7.17
C LEU A 140 -9.53 -9.18 -8.57
N LYS A 141 -9.48 -8.17 -9.44
CA LYS A 141 -9.83 -8.27 -10.86
C LYS A 141 -8.61 -8.71 -11.68
N SER A 142 -7.51 -7.99 -11.52
CA SER A 142 -6.23 -8.31 -12.17
C SER A 142 -5.05 -7.71 -11.41
N LEU A 143 -3.87 -8.25 -11.66
CA LEU A 143 -2.59 -7.75 -11.17
C LEU A 143 -1.60 -7.69 -12.32
N GLU A 144 -0.91 -6.58 -12.45
CA GLU A 144 0.15 -6.37 -13.42
C GLU A 144 1.46 -6.09 -12.67
N TRP A 145 2.52 -6.81 -13.01
CA TRP A 145 3.85 -6.62 -12.44
C TRP A 145 4.80 -6.13 -13.54
N ILE A 146 5.22 -4.89 -13.41
CA ILE A 146 6.16 -4.22 -14.31
C ILE A 146 7.54 -4.31 -13.67
N LYS A 147 8.37 -5.23 -14.16
CA LYS A 147 9.79 -5.31 -13.76
C LYS A 147 10.59 -4.19 -14.41
N ASN A 148 11.59 -3.65 -13.71
CA ASN A 148 12.43 -2.56 -14.22
C ASN A 148 11.60 -1.35 -14.71
N ALA A 149 10.62 -0.93 -13.91
CA ALA A 149 9.74 0.18 -14.21
C ALA A 149 10.51 1.49 -14.54
N PHE A 150 11.70 1.64 -13.97
CA PHE A 150 12.69 2.65 -14.37
C PHE A 150 14.10 2.23 -13.89
N PRO A 151 15.18 2.73 -14.51
CA PRO A 151 16.54 2.33 -14.15
C PRO A 151 16.93 2.85 -12.76
N PHE A 152 17.72 2.07 -12.03
CA PHE A 152 18.51 2.59 -10.92
C PHE A 152 19.63 3.45 -11.51
N GLN A 153 19.68 4.72 -11.13
CA GLN A 153 20.78 5.63 -11.45
C GLN A 153 21.20 6.23 -10.11
N GLU A 154 22.49 6.11 -9.80
CA GLU A 154 23.09 6.65 -8.58
C GLU A 154 23.04 8.19 -8.54
#